data_AF-H0SU63-F1
#
_entry.id   AF-H0SU63-F1
#
_cell.length_a   1.000
_cell.length_b   1.000
_cell.length_c   1.000
_cell.angle_alpha   90.00
_cell.angle_beta   90.00
_cell.angle_gamma   90.00
#
_symmetry.space_group_name_H-M   'P 1'
#
loop_
_entity.id
_entity.type
_entity.pdbx_description
1 polymer ?
#
loop_
_entity_poly.entity_id
_entity_poly.type
_entity_poly.pdbx_seq_one_letter_code
_entity_poly.pdbx_strand_id
1 'polypeptide(L)'
;MARKVRHSALESRSARLKLSIRRRPYSGPSLGRGISLMYRRNKTNGTWVLKASDGHGAYWTKAIALADDFDDSDCKTILTFYEAQDSAKKLARSDGGSTDTSPISVDQALKDYRRDLEARGANPYNAESPRVHLPKVLLAKPVQLLTAHELKKWRDGLLGKLKPATANRVGRCLGAALELARQHDERIQNRQAWEIGLAGLPDAQEARNVILPDDKVRAFVNAAYGIDHEFGLLTDTLAVTGARPSQAVRLRVEDLHDHPVRPKLMMPKSGKGGGRNRAQKKAERYSVPITVLLAGKLKAAAKGRPDSAPLLLQTDVTPWGDNPGLSYHRQVGNVVRAIGLDPAEVTMYALRHSSIVRMLLQNVPIRLVASLHNTSVNMIERTYSKFITEHGDEISRRALLQHDPLIGGNIVRIDGLTQYPAS
;
A
#
# COMPACT_ATOMS: atom_id res chain seq x y z
N MET A 1 -36.04 -14.00 -14.21
CA MET A 1 -35.32 -14.97 -15.06
C MET A 1 -34.80 -14.26 -16.30
N ALA A 2 -33.58 -14.54 -16.76
CA ALA A 2 -33.06 -13.91 -17.98
C ALA A 2 -33.91 -14.34 -19.19
N ARG A 3 -34.30 -13.40 -20.06
CA ARG A 3 -35.12 -13.67 -21.25
C ARG A 3 -34.49 -14.78 -22.09
N LYS A 4 -35.22 -15.89 -22.32
CA LYS A 4 -34.83 -16.95 -23.24
C LYS A 4 -34.94 -16.41 -24.66
N VAL A 5 -33.87 -16.53 -25.45
CA VAL A 5 -33.83 -15.96 -26.81
C VAL A 5 -34.31 -17.05 -27.77
N ARG A 6 -35.31 -16.73 -28.61
CA ARG A 6 -35.82 -17.65 -29.62
C ARG A 6 -34.94 -17.63 -30.87
N HIS A 7 -34.84 -18.77 -31.54
CA HIS A 7 -34.11 -18.89 -32.80
C HIS A 7 -34.66 -20.05 -33.62
N SER A 8 -35.57 -19.77 -34.55
CA SER A 8 -36.38 -20.76 -35.26
C SER A 8 -35.57 -21.89 -35.91
N ALA A 9 -34.39 -21.59 -36.45
CA ALA A 9 -33.54 -22.59 -37.10
C ALA A 9 -32.86 -23.59 -36.13
N LEU A 10 -32.78 -23.27 -34.83
CA LEU A 10 -32.05 -24.07 -33.83
C LEU A 10 -32.92 -24.54 -32.66
N GLU A 11 -34.11 -23.96 -32.49
CA GLU A 11 -34.95 -24.18 -31.31
C GLU A 11 -35.55 -25.59 -31.25
N SER A 12 -35.99 -26.16 -32.38
CA SER A 12 -36.59 -27.49 -32.44
C SER A 12 -35.65 -28.55 -33.06
N ARG A 13 -35.83 -29.81 -32.63
CA ARG A 13 -35.08 -30.97 -33.17
C ARG A 13 -35.21 -31.05 -34.69
N SER A 14 -36.45 -30.99 -35.19
CA SER A 14 -36.74 -31.07 -36.63
C SER A 14 -36.12 -29.92 -37.44
N ALA A 15 -36.02 -28.71 -36.87
CA ALA A 15 -35.35 -27.60 -37.55
C ALA A 15 -33.84 -27.83 -37.67
N ARG A 16 -33.21 -28.33 -36.60
CA ARG A 16 -31.77 -28.64 -36.61
C ARG A 16 -31.41 -29.78 -37.57
N LEU A 17 -32.26 -30.81 -37.65
CA LEU A 17 -32.02 -31.96 -38.53
C LEU A 17 -32.11 -31.63 -40.03
N LYS A 18 -32.81 -30.55 -40.41
CA LYS A 18 -32.85 -30.05 -41.80
C LYS A 18 -31.57 -29.35 -42.24
N LEU A 19 -30.68 -28.98 -41.31
CA LEU A 19 -29.42 -28.33 -41.64
C LEU A 19 -28.43 -29.33 -42.27
N SER A 20 -27.67 -28.89 -43.26
CA SER A 20 -26.63 -29.73 -43.86
C SER A 20 -25.48 -29.99 -42.90
N ILE A 21 -24.97 -31.22 -42.89
CA ILE A 21 -23.82 -31.63 -42.08
C ILE A 21 -22.58 -30.88 -42.57
N ARG A 22 -21.92 -30.14 -41.67
CA ARG A 22 -20.70 -29.39 -42.00
C ARG A 22 -19.83 -29.12 -40.77
N ARG A 23 -18.51 -29.00 -41.00
CA ARG A 23 -17.53 -28.74 -39.93
C ARG A 23 -17.73 -27.37 -39.25
N ARG A 24 -18.13 -26.35 -40.03
CA ARG A 24 -18.34 -24.98 -39.54
C ARG A 24 -19.71 -24.84 -38.83
N PRO A 25 -19.77 -24.44 -37.55
CA PRO A 25 -21.04 -24.26 -36.85
C PRO A 25 -21.99 -23.28 -37.55
N TYR A 26 -23.28 -23.52 -37.46
CA TYR A 26 -24.34 -22.56 -37.75
C TYR A 26 -24.39 -21.50 -36.65
N SER A 27 -24.50 -20.25 -37.06
CA SER A 27 -24.68 -19.14 -36.12
C SER A 27 -26.06 -19.22 -35.51
N GLY A 28 -26.15 -19.01 -34.20
CA GLY A 28 -27.39 -18.95 -33.46
C GLY A 28 -27.58 -17.59 -32.78
N PRO A 29 -28.49 -17.51 -31.80
CA PRO A 29 -28.87 -16.25 -31.19
C PRO A 29 -27.72 -15.63 -30.38
N SER A 30 -27.69 -14.30 -30.35
CA SER A 30 -26.90 -13.57 -29.37
C SER A 30 -27.53 -13.73 -27.99
N LEU A 31 -26.72 -14.12 -27.01
CA LEU A 31 -27.13 -14.30 -25.61
C LEU A 31 -26.75 -13.10 -24.73
N GLY A 32 -26.02 -12.14 -25.30
CA GLY A 32 -25.47 -10.96 -24.64
C GLY A 32 -24.36 -10.34 -25.49
N ARG A 33 -23.82 -9.19 -25.05
CA ARG A 33 -22.75 -8.49 -25.78
C ARG A 33 -21.53 -9.39 -25.95
N GLY A 34 -21.20 -9.72 -27.19
CA GLY A 34 -20.07 -10.58 -27.54
C GLY A 34 -20.26 -12.06 -27.20
N ILE A 35 -21.46 -12.54 -26.86
CA ILE A 35 -21.73 -13.95 -26.56
C ILE A 35 -22.86 -14.45 -27.46
N SER A 36 -22.64 -15.56 -28.15
CA SER A 36 -23.63 -16.22 -29.00
C SER A 36 -23.61 -17.73 -28.82
N LEU A 37 -24.77 -18.36 -28.94
CA LEU A 37 -24.86 -19.80 -29.09
C LEU A 37 -24.71 -20.17 -30.56
N MET A 38 -24.01 -21.25 -30.85
CA MET A 38 -23.86 -21.84 -32.18
C MET A 38 -24.18 -23.33 -32.11
N TYR A 39 -24.48 -23.91 -33.28
CA TYR A 39 -24.80 -25.33 -33.41
C TYR A 39 -24.01 -25.96 -34.55
N ARG A 40 -23.33 -27.07 -34.29
CA ARG A 40 -22.64 -27.84 -35.33
C ARG A 40 -23.42 -29.12 -35.63
N ARG A 41 -23.94 -29.25 -36.86
CA ARG A 41 -24.62 -30.46 -37.32
C ARG A 41 -23.60 -31.57 -37.58
N ASN A 42 -23.82 -32.73 -36.96
CA ASN A 42 -23.03 -33.96 -37.15
C ASN A 42 -23.89 -35.06 -37.80
N LYS A 43 -23.33 -36.24 -38.08
CA LYS A 43 -24.14 -37.41 -38.49
C LYS A 43 -25.09 -37.86 -37.37
N THR A 44 -24.61 -37.82 -36.14
CA THR A 44 -25.34 -38.11 -34.89
C THR A 44 -25.90 -36.82 -34.27
N ASN A 45 -26.07 -36.76 -32.95
CA ASN A 45 -26.36 -35.52 -32.24
C ASN A 45 -25.37 -34.42 -32.63
N GLY A 46 -25.92 -33.26 -32.94
CA GLY A 46 -25.14 -32.05 -33.13
C GLY A 46 -24.44 -31.62 -31.84
N THR A 47 -23.54 -30.64 -31.97
CA THR A 47 -22.81 -30.10 -30.83
C THR A 47 -23.23 -28.64 -30.61
N TRP A 48 -23.61 -28.30 -29.39
CA TRP A 48 -23.75 -26.91 -28.96
C TRP A 48 -22.36 -26.29 -28.78
N VAL A 49 -22.17 -25.11 -29.34
CA VAL A 49 -20.88 -24.39 -29.30
C VAL A 49 -21.11 -22.98 -28.80
N LEU A 50 -20.42 -22.60 -27.73
CA LEU A 50 -20.34 -21.22 -27.26
C LEU A 50 -19.41 -20.44 -28.20
N LYS A 51 -19.84 -19.27 -28.66
CA LYS A 51 -18.98 -18.26 -29.28
C LYS A 51 -18.91 -17.06 -28.34
N ALA A 52 -17.72 -16.69 -27.90
CA ALA A 52 -17.52 -15.53 -27.05
C ALA A 52 -16.40 -14.65 -27.61
N SER A 53 -16.61 -13.33 -27.53
CA SER A 53 -15.64 -12.35 -27.99
C SER A 53 -14.45 -12.32 -27.04
N ASP A 54 -13.27 -12.18 -27.62
CA ASP A 54 -12.05 -11.87 -26.88
C ASP A 54 -11.92 -10.39 -26.53
N GLY A 55 -12.82 -9.54 -27.04
CA GLY A 55 -12.77 -8.09 -26.80
C GLY A 55 -11.94 -7.28 -27.76
N HIS A 56 -11.21 -7.93 -28.67
CA HIS A 56 -10.33 -7.30 -29.65
C HIS A 56 -10.80 -7.51 -31.09
N GLY A 57 -12.09 -7.84 -31.27
CA GLY A 57 -12.72 -8.08 -32.57
C GLY A 57 -12.65 -9.53 -33.05
N ALA A 58 -11.92 -10.39 -32.34
CA ALA A 58 -11.91 -11.82 -32.57
C ALA A 58 -12.84 -12.56 -31.58
N TYR A 59 -13.02 -13.85 -31.84
CA TYR A 59 -13.93 -14.71 -31.08
C TYR A 59 -13.27 -16.06 -30.84
N TRP A 60 -13.43 -16.59 -29.63
CA TRP A 60 -13.14 -17.99 -29.35
C TRP A 60 -14.43 -18.80 -29.35
N THR A 61 -14.27 -20.10 -29.59
CA THR A 61 -15.39 -21.04 -29.64
C THR A 61 -15.10 -22.26 -28.79
N LYS A 62 -16.08 -22.74 -28.01
CA LYS A 62 -15.94 -23.95 -27.19
C LYS A 62 -17.19 -24.82 -27.32
N ALA A 63 -17.01 -26.11 -27.60
CA ALA A 63 -18.09 -27.08 -27.52
C ALA A 63 -18.53 -27.22 -26.06
N ILE A 64 -19.84 -27.13 -25.80
CA ILE A 64 -20.37 -27.12 -24.43
C ILE A 64 -21.17 -28.38 -24.09
N ALA A 65 -21.84 -29.00 -25.07
CA ALA A 65 -22.63 -30.22 -24.90
C ALA A 65 -23.05 -30.79 -26.26
N LEU A 66 -23.57 -32.02 -26.26
CA LEU A 66 -24.36 -32.55 -27.37
C LEU A 66 -25.75 -31.92 -27.38
N ALA A 67 -26.36 -31.84 -28.55
CA ALA A 67 -27.74 -31.42 -28.72
C ALA A 67 -28.69 -32.62 -28.60
N ASP A 68 -29.89 -32.38 -28.09
CA ASP A 68 -30.98 -33.34 -27.96
C ASP A 68 -31.62 -33.69 -29.33
N ASP A 69 -30.83 -33.98 -30.36
CA ASP A 69 -31.36 -34.20 -31.70
C ASP A 69 -32.05 -35.56 -31.85
N PHE A 70 -31.43 -36.61 -31.32
CA PHE A 70 -31.94 -37.98 -31.32
C PHE A 70 -32.18 -38.52 -29.90
N ASP A 71 -31.46 -38.00 -28.92
CA ASP A 71 -31.55 -38.41 -27.52
C ASP A 71 -32.25 -37.34 -26.68
N ASP A 72 -32.87 -37.76 -25.58
CA ASP A 72 -33.44 -36.84 -24.61
C ASP A 72 -32.35 -36.15 -23.77
N SER A 73 -32.66 -34.93 -23.32
CA SER A 73 -31.75 -34.16 -22.49
C SER A 73 -31.57 -34.83 -21.13
N ASP A 74 -30.32 -34.99 -20.72
CA ASP A 74 -29.93 -35.40 -19.37
C ASP A 74 -29.59 -34.20 -18.47
N CYS A 75 -29.78 -32.97 -18.99
CA CYS A 75 -29.41 -31.70 -18.37
C CYS A 75 -27.90 -31.57 -18.03
N LYS A 76 -27.04 -32.44 -18.57
CA LYS A 76 -25.60 -32.49 -18.27
C LYS A 76 -24.75 -32.57 -19.54
N THR A 77 -24.84 -33.67 -20.28
CA THR A 77 -24.02 -33.95 -21.47
C THR A 77 -24.79 -33.77 -22.77
N ILE A 78 -26.12 -33.93 -22.73
CA ILE A 78 -27.06 -33.72 -23.82
C ILE A 78 -28.02 -32.63 -23.36
N LEU A 79 -28.06 -31.52 -24.07
CA LEU A 79 -28.83 -30.34 -23.69
C LEU A 79 -29.87 -29.99 -24.76
N THR A 80 -31.04 -29.56 -24.31
CA THR A 80 -31.99 -28.83 -25.16
C THR A 80 -31.41 -27.47 -25.57
N PHE A 81 -32.01 -26.85 -26.59
CA PHE A 81 -31.66 -25.50 -27.01
C PHE A 81 -31.67 -24.48 -25.88
N TYR A 82 -32.67 -24.55 -24.99
CA TYR A 82 -32.80 -23.59 -23.89
C TYR A 82 -31.81 -23.86 -22.75
N GLU A 83 -31.57 -25.13 -22.42
CA GLU A 83 -30.54 -25.49 -21.44
C GLU A 83 -29.14 -25.16 -21.94
N ALA A 84 -28.89 -25.30 -23.25
CA ALA A 84 -27.64 -24.89 -23.87
C ALA A 84 -27.43 -23.37 -23.80
N GLN A 85 -28.49 -22.55 -23.88
CA GLN A 85 -28.38 -21.10 -23.64
C GLN A 85 -27.98 -20.80 -22.19
N ASP A 86 -28.61 -21.49 -21.22
CA ASP A 86 -28.33 -21.26 -19.81
C ASP A 86 -26.93 -21.76 -19.43
N SER A 87 -26.51 -22.91 -19.97
CA SER A 87 -25.15 -23.44 -19.86
C SER A 87 -24.12 -22.50 -20.51
N ALA A 88 -24.37 -22.01 -21.72
CA ALA A 88 -23.50 -21.05 -22.41
C ALA A 88 -23.37 -19.73 -21.62
N LYS A 89 -24.47 -19.20 -21.08
CA LYS A 89 -24.45 -18.01 -20.22
C LYS A 89 -23.70 -18.27 -18.92
N LYS A 90 -23.85 -19.45 -18.31
CA LYS A 90 -23.17 -19.83 -17.08
C LYS A 90 -21.67 -20.00 -17.32
N LEU A 91 -21.27 -20.70 -18.38
CA LEU A 91 -19.87 -20.91 -18.75
C LEU A 91 -19.17 -19.61 -19.14
N ALA A 92 -19.90 -18.68 -19.76
CA ALA A 92 -19.40 -17.33 -20.03
C ALA A 92 -19.34 -16.43 -18.77
N ARG A 93 -19.91 -16.86 -17.63
CA ARG A 93 -19.99 -16.10 -16.37
C ARG A 93 -19.23 -16.74 -15.21
N SER A 94 -18.93 -18.04 -15.22
CA SER A 94 -18.29 -18.72 -14.10
C SER A 94 -16.78 -18.48 -14.10
N ASP A 95 -16.30 -17.87 -13.02
CA ASP A 95 -14.91 -17.95 -12.59
C ASP A 95 -14.52 -19.43 -12.33
N GLY A 96 -13.35 -19.84 -12.83
CA GLY A 96 -12.50 -20.85 -12.17
C GLY A 96 -12.88 -22.33 -12.36
N GLY A 97 -12.33 -22.95 -13.41
CA GLY A 97 -12.26 -24.39 -13.55
C GLY A 97 -11.30 -24.77 -14.67
N SER A 98 -9.99 -24.70 -14.37
CA SER A 98 -8.86 -25.30 -15.09
C SER A 98 -9.13 -25.69 -16.56
N THR A 99 -9.28 -24.70 -17.43
CA THR A 99 -8.91 -24.80 -18.85
C THR A 99 -8.41 -23.43 -19.29
N ASP A 100 -7.28 -23.41 -19.99
CA ASP A 100 -6.44 -22.28 -20.41
C ASP A 100 -7.13 -21.20 -21.30
N THR A 101 -8.47 -21.18 -21.34
CA THR A 101 -9.26 -20.53 -22.40
C THR A 101 -10.28 -19.49 -21.93
N SER A 102 -10.59 -19.41 -20.63
CA SER A 102 -11.58 -18.44 -20.14
C SER A 102 -10.91 -17.11 -19.77
N PRO A 103 -11.41 -15.95 -20.26
CA PRO A 103 -10.86 -14.64 -19.89
C PRO A 103 -10.98 -14.36 -18.38
N ILE A 104 -9.91 -13.86 -17.77
CA ILE A 104 -9.90 -13.51 -16.34
C ILE A 104 -10.80 -12.30 -16.04
N SER A 105 -11.62 -12.41 -15.00
CA SER A 105 -12.47 -11.32 -14.49
C SER A 105 -11.68 -10.36 -13.60
N VAL A 106 -12.17 -9.13 -13.39
CA VAL A 106 -11.57 -8.18 -12.43
C VAL A 106 -11.60 -8.74 -11.01
N ASP A 107 -12.67 -9.45 -10.62
CA ASP A 107 -12.77 -10.08 -9.32
C ASP A 107 -11.69 -11.15 -9.11
N GLN A 108 -11.46 -11.98 -10.13
CA GLN A 108 -10.43 -12.99 -10.11
C GLN A 108 -9.02 -12.37 -10.10
N ALA A 109 -8.78 -11.32 -10.90
CA ALA A 109 -7.52 -10.59 -10.88
C ALA A 109 -7.19 -10.03 -9.48
N LEU A 110 -8.19 -9.50 -8.76
CA LEU A 110 -8.02 -9.02 -7.38
C LEU A 110 -7.78 -10.16 -6.38
N LYS A 111 -8.41 -11.34 -6.55
CA LYS A 111 -8.13 -12.53 -5.73
C LYS A 111 -6.70 -13.02 -5.95
N ASP A 112 -6.25 -13.06 -7.21
CA ASP A 112 -4.90 -13.48 -7.57
C ASP A 112 -3.86 -12.51 -7.03
N TYR A 113 -4.13 -11.21 -7.16
CA TYR A 113 -3.30 -10.17 -6.56
C TYR A 113 -3.23 -10.26 -5.04
N ARG A 114 -4.32 -10.61 -4.35
CA ARG A 114 -4.29 -10.86 -2.91
C ARG A 114 -3.35 -12.02 -2.56
N ARG A 115 -3.45 -13.14 -3.28
CA ARG A 115 -2.56 -14.31 -3.08
C ARG A 115 -1.10 -13.96 -3.31
N ASP A 116 -0.80 -13.18 -4.35
CA ASP A 116 0.56 -12.66 -4.60
C ASP A 116 1.05 -11.78 -3.44
N LEU A 117 0.22 -10.85 -2.97
CA LEU A 117 0.56 -9.97 -1.84
C LEU A 117 0.89 -10.77 -0.58
N GLU A 118 0.08 -11.78 -0.25
CA GLU A 118 0.31 -12.68 0.89
C GLU A 118 1.63 -13.45 0.73
N ALA A 119 1.86 -14.05 -0.44
CA ALA A 119 3.06 -14.85 -0.73
C ALA A 119 4.35 -14.05 -0.57
N ARG A 120 4.35 -12.75 -0.92
CA ARG A 120 5.52 -11.86 -0.80
C ARG A 120 5.54 -11.00 0.48
N GLY A 121 4.68 -11.30 1.46
CA GLY A 121 4.63 -10.58 2.74
C GLY A 121 4.25 -9.10 2.62
N ALA A 122 3.47 -8.75 1.60
CA ALA A 122 2.88 -7.43 1.40
C ALA A 122 1.48 -7.35 2.04
N ASN A 123 0.86 -6.16 2.04
CA ASN A 123 -0.43 -5.97 2.70
C ASN A 123 -1.58 -6.43 1.78
N PRO A 124 -2.34 -7.51 2.11
CA PRO A 124 -3.45 -8.00 1.30
C PRO A 124 -4.59 -6.98 1.16
N TYR A 125 -4.70 -6.01 2.07
CA TYR A 125 -5.67 -4.93 2.00
C TYR A 125 -5.57 -4.12 0.69
N ASN A 126 -4.40 -4.11 0.04
CA ASN A 126 -4.23 -3.48 -1.27
C ASN A 126 -5.08 -4.15 -2.37
N ALA A 127 -5.43 -5.43 -2.24
CA ALA A 127 -6.37 -6.10 -3.14
C ALA A 127 -7.84 -5.98 -2.67
N GLU A 128 -8.06 -5.80 -1.37
CA GLU A 128 -9.41 -5.71 -0.80
C GLU A 128 -10.02 -4.32 -0.91
N SER A 129 -9.21 -3.26 -0.73
CA SER A 129 -9.68 -1.88 -0.77
C SER A 129 -10.39 -1.50 -2.09
N PRO A 130 -9.90 -1.87 -3.29
CA PRO A 130 -10.65 -1.67 -4.53
C PRO A 130 -12.00 -2.37 -4.57
N ARG A 131 -12.11 -3.59 -4.02
CA ARG A 131 -13.34 -4.40 -4.06
C ARG A 131 -14.49 -3.71 -3.32
N VAL A 132 -14.19 -2.99 -2.23
CA VAL A 132 -15.18 -2.22 -1.46
C VAL A 132 -15.88 -1.15 -2.31
N HIS A 133 -15.18 -0.60 -3.29
CA HIS A 133 -15.65 0.51 -4.10
C HIS A 133 -16.03 0.14 -5.54
N LEU A 134 -15.74 -1.09 -5.98
CA LEU A 134 -16.07 -1.57 -7.32
C LEU A 134 -17.52 -2.08 -7.39
N PRO A 135 -18.32 -1.64 -8.37
CA PRO A 135 -19.64 -2.21 -8.60
C PRO A 135 -19.53 -3.66 -9.10
N LYS A 136 -20.54 -4.49 -8.80
CA LYS A 136 -20.62 -5.90 -9.24
C LYS A 136 -20.41 -6.07 -10.75
N VAL A 137 -20.88 -5.11 -11.55
CA VAL A 137 -20.72 -5.11 -13.01
C VAL A 137 -19.26 -5.02 -13.43
N LEU A 138 -18.45 -4.18 -12.77
CA LEU A 138 -17.02 -4.09 -13.08
C LEU A 138 -16.25 -5.29 -12.55
N LEU A 139 -16.60 -5.81 -11.36
CA LEU A 139 -15.99 -7.02 -10.80
C LEU A 139 -16.16 -8.25 -11.72
N ALA A 140 -17.35 -8.42 -12.28
CA ALA A 140 -17.64 -9.54 -13.19
C ALA A 140 -17.09 -9.35 -14.61
N LYS A 141 -16.54 -8.18 -14.95
CA LYS A 141 -16.09 -7.89 -16.31
C LYS A 141 -14.74 -8.56 -16.60
N PRO A 142 -14.56 -9.19 -17.78
CA PRO A 142 -13.24 -9.62 -18.23
C PRO A 142 -12.25 -8.46 -18.31
N VAL A 143 -11.02 -8.65 -17.82
CA VAL A 143 -9.98 -7.62 -17.77
C VAL A 143 -9.66 -7.07 -19.16
N GLN A 144 -9.56 -7.94 -20.16
CA GLN A 144 -9.30 -7.57 -21.57
C GLN A 144 -10.39 -6.68 -22.20
N LEU A 145 -11.58 -6.62 -21.61
CA LEU A 145 -12.70 -5.78 -22.07
C LEU A 145 -12.74 -4.41 -21.36
N LEU A 146 -11.81 -4.13 -20.45
CA LEU A 146 -11.75 -2.84 -19.77
C LEU A 146 -11.32 -1.72 -20.73
N THR A 147 -11.93 -0.56 -20.53
CA THR A 147 -11.73 0.67 -21.31
C THR A 147 -11.28 1.80 -20.39
N ALA A 148 -10.53 2.76 -20.93
CA ALA A 148 -10.11 3.93 -20.16
C ALA A 148 -11.30 4.75 -19.64
N HIS A 149 -12.34 4.91 -20.47
CA HIS A 149 -13.52 5.68 -20.11
C HIS A 149 -14.27 5.11 -18.89
N GLU A 150 -14.46 3.79 -18.81
CA GLU A 150 -15.19 3.21 -17.68
C GLU A 150 -14.37 3.25 -16.39
N LEU A 151 -13.06 3.03 -16.47
CA LEU A 151 -12.16 3.11 -15.32
C LEU A 151 -12.05 4.55 -14.81
N LYS A 152 -11.98 5.53 -15.71
CA LYS A 152 -12.05 6.96 -15.37
C LYS A 152 -13.37 7.30 -14.70
N LYS A 153 -14.50 6.88 -15.28
CA LYS A 153 -15.83 7.13 -14.72
C LYS A 153 -15.96 6.54 -13.31
N TRP A 154 -15.43 5.34 -13.09
CA TRP A 154 -15.40 4.71 -11.77
C TRP A 154 -14.52 5.51 -10.79
N ARG A 155 -13.27 5.84 -11.16
CA ARG A 155 -12.34 6.63 -10.35
C ARG A 155 -12.95 7.98 -9.95
N ASP A 156 -13.51 8.70 -10.92
CA ASP A 156 -14.13 10.01 -10.70
C ASP A 156 -15.39 9.89 -9.83
N GLY A 157 -16.13 8.77 -9.93
CA GLY A 157 -17.26 8.46 -9.05
C GLY A 157 -16.88 8.14 -7.60
N LEU A 158 -15.59 7.98 -7.28
CA LEU A 158 -15.10 7.91 -5.89
C LEU A 158 -14.99 9.30 -5.27
N LEU A 159 -14.92 10.36 -6.08
CA LEU A 159 -14.86 11.73 -5.61
C LEU A 159 -16.18 12.14 -4.96
N GLY A 160 -16.10 12.99 -3.94
CA GLY A 160 -17.22 13.31 -3.05
C GLY A 160 -17.48 12.26 -1.95
N LYS A 161 -17.01 11.01 -2.12
CA LYS A 161 -17.06 9.96 -1.09
C LYS A 161 -15.72 9.74 -0.41
N LEU A 162 -14.64 9.86 -1.18
CA LEU A 162 -13.27 9.68 -0.72
C LEU A 162 -12.44 10.94 -1.01
N LYS A 163 -11.45 11.19 -0.15
CA LYS A 163 -10.41 12.19 -0.45
C LYS A 163 -9.66 11.80 -1.74
N PRO A 164 -9.23 12.77 -2.58
CA PRO A 164 -8.48 12.48 -3.80
C PRO A 164 -7.27 11.56 -3.61
N ALA A 165 -6.48 11.75 -2.54
CA ALA A 165 -5.36 10.86 -2.20
C ALA A 165 -5.80 9.40 -2.01
N THR A 166 -6.95 9.18 -1.37
CA THR A 166 -7.50 7.85 -1.15
C THR A 166 -7.99 7.25 -2.47
N ALA A 167 -8.72 8.00 -3.28
CA ALA A 167 -9.13 7.56 -4.61
C ALA A 167 -7.93 7.15 -5.48
N ASN A 168 -6.85 7.95 -5.49
CA ASN A 168 -5.60 7.63 -6.17
C ASN A 168 -4.97 6.33 -5.63
N ARG A 169 -5.00 6.09 -4.31
CA ARG A 169 -4.47 4.86 -3.72
C ARG A 169 -5.27 3.64 -4.17
N VAL A 170 -6.60 3.73 -4.11
CA VAL A 170 -7.51 2.66 -4.55
C VAL A 170 -7.32 2.37 -6.05
N GLY A 171 -7.19 3.41 -6.88
CA GLY A 171 -6.90 3.27 -8.31
C GLY A 171 -5.56 2.59 -8.59
N ARG A 172 -4.48 2.97 -7.90
CA ARG A 172 -3.17 2.29 -8.02
C ARG A 172 -3.22 0.82 -7.61
N CYS A 173 -3.96 0.52 -6.57
CA CYS A 173 -4.20 -0.86 -6.11
C CYS A 173 -4.91 -1.70 -7.17
N LEU A 174 -5.98 -1.16 -7.78
CA LEU A 174 -6.65 -1.83 -8.90
C LEU A 174 -5.71 -1.99 -10.10
N GLY A 175 -5.00 -0.93 -10.49
CA GLY A 175 -4.05 -0.98 -11.60
C GLY A 175 -2.96 -2.04 -11.41
N ALA A 176 -2.47 -2.23 -10.18
CA ALA A 176 -1.50 -3.28 -9.87
C ALA A 176 -2.08 -4.70 -10.04
N ALA A 177 -3.35 -4.92 -9.66
CA ALA A 177 -4.02 -6.20 -9.87
C ALA A 177 -4.22 -6.50 -11.37
N LEU A 178 -4.61 -5.49 -12.16
CA LEU A 178 -4.78 -5.61 -13.60
C LEU A 178 -3.44 -5.87 -14.31
N GLU A 179 -2.37 -5.20 -13.87
CA GLU A 179 -1.03 -5.44 -14.42
C GLU A 179 -0.49 -6.83 -14.08
N LEU A 180 -0.75 -7.34 -12.87
CA LEU A 180 -0.41 -8.72 -12.52
C LEU A 180 -1.15 -9.72 -13.42
N ALA A 181 -2.46 -9.54 -13.60
CA ALA A 181 -3.23 -10.37 -14.52
C ALA A 181 -2.65 -10.36 -15.94
N ARG A 182 -2.26 -9.17 -16.44
CA ARG A 182 -1.62 -9.00 -17.74
C ARG A 182 -0.27 -9.71 -17.86
N GLN A 183 0.52 -9.76 -16.79
CA GLN A 183 1.81 -10.46 -16.77
C GLN A 183 1.66 -11.99 -16.85
N HIS A 184 0.52 -12.52 -16.40
CA HIS A 184 0.22 -13.95 -16.42
C HIS A 184 -0.67 -14.38 -17.60
N ASP A 185 -1.20 -13.46 -18.38
CA ASP A 185 -2.06 -13.73 -19.54
C ASP A 185 -1.72 -12.80 -20.70
N GLU A 186 -0.98 -13.33 -21.68
CA GLU A 186 -0.55 -12.61 -22.88
C GLU A 186 -1.71 -12.13 -23.77
N ARG A 187 -2.94 -12.60 -23.56
CA ARG A 187 -4.10 -12.11 -24.33
C ARG A 187 -4.54 -10.72 -23.89
N ILE A 188 -4.14 -10.28 -22.69
CA ILE A 188 -4.52 -8.98 -22.14
C ILE A 188 -3.60 -7.91 -22.73
N GLN A 189 -4.07 -7.25 -23.79
CA GLN A 189 -3.29 -6.24 -24.52
C GLN A 189 -3.76 -4.80 -24.26
N ASN A 190 -4.82 -4.61 -23.47
CA ASN A 190 -5.46 -3.31 -23.22
C ASN A 190 -4.82 -2.50 -22.07
N ARG A 191 -3.50 -2.56 -21.89
CA ARG A 191 -2.79 -1.88 -20.77
C ARG A 191 -3.11 -0.38 -20.67
N GLN A 192 -3.26 0.29 -21.81
CA GLN A 192 -3.62 1.70 -21.90
C GLN A 192 -4.94 2.04 -21.16
N ALA A 193 -5.85 1.07 -21.01
CA ALA A 193 -7.13 1.27 -20.32
C ALA A 193 -6.93 1.75 -18.89
N TRP A 194 -6.06 1.09 -18.10
CA TRP A 194 -5.82 1.51 -16.72
C TRP A 194 -4.72 2.57 -16.60
N GLU A 195 -3.78 2.66 -17.54
CA GLU A 195 -2.81 3.78 -17.55
C GLU A 195 -3.51 5.14 -17.69
N ILE A 196 -4.48 5.25 -18.60
CA ILE A 196 -5.26 6.48 -18.80
C ILE A 196 -6.42 6.55 -17.81
N GLY A 197 -7.20 5.47 -17.68
CA GLY A 197 -8.42 5.47 -16.88
C GLY A 197 -8.19 5.60 -15.37
N LEU A 198 -7.06 5.08 -14.87
CA LEU A 198 -6.67 5.15 -13.45
C LEU A 198 -5.50 6.12 -13.21
N ALA A 199 -5.22 7.01 -14.17
CA ALA A 199 -4.22 8.06 -13.99
C ALA A 199 -4.44 8.81 -12.67
N GLY A 200 -3.37 9.13 -11.96
CA GLY A 200 -3.48 9.81 -10.68
C GLY A 200 -4.06 11.22 -10.85
N LEU A 201 -4.98 11.60 -9.96
CA LEU A 201 -5.42 12.99 -9.83
C LEU A 201 -4.23 13.84 -9.35
N PRO A 202 -3.94 14.97 -10.03
CA PRO A 202 -2.87 15.88 -9.62
C PRO A 202 -3.18 16.49 -8.24
N ASP A 203 -2.14 16.91 -7.53
CA ASP A 203 -2.20 17.66 -6.26
C ASP A 203 -3.10 17.03 -5.16
N ALA A 204 -3.38 15.74 -5.30
CA ALA A 204 -4.31 15.03 -4.43
C ALA A 204 -3.82 14.85 -2.98
N GLN A 205 -2.56 15.23 -2.68
CA GLN A 205 -1.92 15.00 -1.40
C GLN A 205 -1.33 16.29 -0.84
N GLU A 206 -1.93 16.76 0.25
CA GLU A 206 -1.37 17.82 1.11
C GLU A 206 -0.71 17.20 2.35
N ALA A 207 0.54 17.58 2.63
CA ALA A 207 1.23 17.14 3.84
C ALA A 207 0.90 18.08 5.00
N ARG A 208 -0.06 17.70 5.85
CA ARG A 208 -0.39 18.40 7.11
C ARG A 208 0.50 17.91 8.24
N ASN A 209 1.79 18.20 8.17
CA ASN A 209 2.72 17.80 9.23
C ASN A 209 2.66 18.79 10.39
N VAL A 210 2.29 18.31 11.58
CA VAL A 210 2.35 19.10 12.80
C VAL A 210 3.77 19.10 13.35
N ILE A 211 4.33 20.30 13.53
CA ILE A 211 5.60 20.53 14.21
C ILE A 211 5.30 21.11 15.59
N LEU A 212 5.76 20.42 16.64
CA LEU A 212 5.60 20.84 18.03
C LEU A 212 6.89 21.52 18.50
N PRO A 213 6.81 22.64 19.24
CA PRO A 213 7.97 23.21 19.92
C PRO A 213 8.43 22.32 21.08
N ASP A 214 9.67 22.51 21.54
CA ASP A 214 10.35 21.59 22.47
C ASP A 214 9.71 21.52 23.86
N ASP A 215 9.10 22.62 24.32
CA ASP A 215 8.27 22.64 25.53
C ASP A 215 7.03 21.74 25.37
N LYS A 216 6.35 21.79 24.23
CA LYS A 216 5.19 20.92 23.94
C LYS A 216 5.58 19.47 23.75
N VAL A 217 6.75 19.19 23.14
CA VAL A 217 7.28 17.81 23.08
C VAL A 217 7.55 17.27 24.48
N ARG A 218 8.18 18.05 25.37
CA ARG A 218 8.40 17.66 26.77
C ARG A 218 7.09 17.45 27.51
N ALA A 219 6.12 18.35 27.35
CA ALA A 219 4.79 18.21 27.93
C ALA A 219 4.08 16.94 27.44
N PHE A 220 4.19 16.61 26.15
CA PHE A 220 3.64 15.39 25.56
C PHE A 220 4.23 14.14 26.23
N VAL A 221 5.56 14.07 26.36
CA VAL A 221 6.24 12.93 27.00
C VAL A 221 5.84 12.81 28.48
N ASN A 222 5.81 13.91 29.21
CA ASN A 222 5.41 13.92 30.62
C ASN A 222 3.96 13.46 30.82
N ALA A 223 3.04 13.96 29.99
CA ALA A 223 1.65 13.54 30.02
C ALA A 223 1.48 12.05 29.65
N ALA A 224 2.29 11.52 28.73
CA ALA A 224 2.29 10.09 28.41
C ALA A 224 2.71 9.24 29.62
N TYR A 225 3.78 9.61 30.32
CA TYR A 225 4.18 8.96 31.58
C TYR A 225 3.12 9.07 32.68
N GLY A 226 2.37 10.17 32.73
CA GLY A 226 1.26 10.35 33.67
C GLY A 226 0.06 9.44 33.42
N ILE A 227 -0.10 8.90 32.19
CA ILE A 227 -1.16 7.96 31.86
C ILE A 227 -0.72 6.52 32.15
N ASP A 228 0.43 6.12 31.65
CA ASP A 228 0.97 4.77 31.78
C ASP A 228 2.48 4.77 31.56
N HIS A 229 3.22 4.04 32.39
CA HIS A 229 4.69 4.07 32.36
C HIS A 229 5.24 3.50 31.05
N GLU A 230 4.69 2.38 30.57
CA GLU A 230 5.16 1.68 29.37
C GLU A 230 4.84 2.47 28.08
N PHE A 231 3.67 3.09 28.02
CA PHE A 231 3.31 4.06 27.00
C PHE A 231 4.22 5.30 27.04
N GLY A 232 4.56 5.77 28.24
CA GLY A 232 5.56 6.82 28.46
C GLY A 232 6.93 6.45 27.87
N LEU A 233 7.43 5.23 28.12
CA LEU A 233 8.69 4.73 27.56
C LEU A 233 8.69 4.70 26.03
N LEU A 234 7.60 4.20 25.42
CA LEU A 234 7.46 4.23 23.96
C LEU A 234 7.48 5.67 23.44
N THR A 235 6.75 6.57 24.09
CA THR A 235 6.62 7.98 23.68
C THR A 235 7.95 8.73 23.81
N ASP A 236 8.66 8.58 24.93
CA ASP A 236 9.99 9.16 25.17
C ASP A 236 11.01 8.66 24.13
N THR A 237 11.00 7.35 23.86
CA THR A 237 11.83 6.74 22.81
C THR A 237 11.57 7.38 21.44
N LEU A 238 10.31 7.61 21.08
CA LEU A 238 9.94 8.24 19.80
C LEU A 238 10.30 9.73 19.77
N ALA A 239 10.13 10.45 20.87
CA ALA A 239 10.46 11.86 20.98
C ALA A 239 11.97 12.14 20.86
N VAL A 240 12.79 11.30 21.49
CA VAL A 240 14.26 11.42 21.46
C VAL A 240 14.83 10.98 20.11
N THR A 241 14.35 9.87 19.55
CA THR A 241 14.96 9.27 18.34
C THR A 241 14.36 9.78 17.03
N GLY A 242 13.14 10.31 17.05
CA GLY A 242 12.36 10.59 15.84
C GLY A 242 12.01 9.32 15.03
N ALA A 243 12.18 8.12 15.60
CA ALA A 243 11.86 6.87 14.92
C ALA A 243 10.35 6.76 14.61
N ARG A 244 9.99 5.87 13.68
CA ARG A 244 8.57 5.54 13.47
C ARG A 244 8.11 4.60 14.59
N PRO A 245 6.84 4.67 15.04
CA PRO A 245 6.31 3.73 16.03
C PRO A 245 6.55 2.26 15.66
N SER A 246 6.29 1.87 14.41
CA SER A 246 6.53 0.51 13.91
C SER A 246 8.01 0.08 13.86
N GLN A 247 8.96 0.99 14.10
CA GLN A 247 10.38 0.68 14.23
C GLN A 247 10.72 0.47 15.70
N ALA A 248 10.34 1.42 16.56
CA ALA A 248 10.62 1.38 17.99
C ALA A 248 10.07 0.10 18.66
N VAL A 249 8.84 -0.29 18.34
CA VAL A 249 8.20 -1.50 18.93
C VAL A 249 8.85 -2.82 18.53
N ARG A 250 9.82 -2.81 17.60
CA ARG A 250 10.60 -3.98 17.20
C ARG A 250 12.01 -3.99 17.77
N LEU A 251 12.36 -3.00 18.60
CA LEU A 251 13.59 -3.02 19.38
C LEU A 251 13.58 -4.23 20.31
N ARG A 252 14.73 -4.84 20.44
CA ARG A 252 15.01 -5.90 21.40
C ARG A 252 15.93 -5.41 22.50
N VAL A 253 16.04 -6.17 23.59
CA VAL A 253 16.96 -5.86 24.69
C VAL A 253 18.39 -5.70 24.16
N GLU A 254 18.82 -6.57 23.24
CA GLU A 254 20.13 -6.49 22.57
C GLU A 254 20.35 -5.20 21.75
N ASP A 255 19.27 -4.54 21.30
CA ASP A 255 19.36 -3.30 20.52
C ASP A 255 19.70 -2.08 21.40
N LEU A 256 19.69 -2.21 22.75
CA LEU A 256 20.10 -1.16 23.68
C LEU A 256 21.60 -1.23 23.94
N HIS A 257 22.34 -0.27 23.38
CA HIS A 257 23.77 -0.10 23.66
C HIS A 257 23.93 0.91 24.79
N ASP A 258 23.95 0.41 26.02
CA ASP A 258 24.16 1.22 27.23
C ASP A 258 25.61 1.71 27.31
N HIS A 259 25.78 3.02 27.47
CA HIS A 259 27.09 3.66 27.62
C HIS A 259 26.93 4.92 28.48
N PRO A 260 27.83 5.20 29.44
CA PRO A 260 27.65 6.27 30.42
C PRO A 260 27.46 7.66 29.80
N VAL A 261 28.10 7.95 28.66
CA VAL A 261 28.03 9.26 27.98
C VAL A 261 27.52 9.24 26.53
N ARG A 262 27.44 8.07 25.88
CA ARG A 262 27.12 7.94 24.45
C ARG A 262 26.19 6.76 24.17
N PRO A 263 25.08 6.60 24.92
CA PRO A 263 24.18 5.47 24.73
C PRO A 263 23.48 5.58 23.38
N LYS A 264 23.17 4.42 22.79
CA LYS A 264 22.54 4.33 21.47
C LYS A 264 21.50 3.22 21.41
N LEU A 265 20.58 3.34 20.46
CA LEU A 265 19.71 2.26 20.03
C LEU A 265 20.11 1.79 18.63
N MET A 266 20.16 0.48 18.45
CA MET A 266 20.24 -0.16 17.13
C MET A 266 18.81 -0.28 16.58
N MET A 267 18.31 0.84 16.05
CA MET A 267 16.91 0.95 15.63
C MET A 267 16.61 0.08 14.40
N PRO A 268 15.55 -0.76 14.42
CA PRO A 268 15.10 -1.50 13.25
C PRO A 268 14.74 -0.56 12.09
N LYS A 269 15.21 -0.83 10.87
CA LYS A 269 14.82 -0.06 9.68
C LYS A 269 13.34 -0.29 9.33
N SER A 270 12.73 0.72 8.71
CA SER A 270 11.36 0.65 8.22
C SER A 270 11.27 -0.23 6.98
N GLY A 271 10.19 -1.03 6.89
CA GLY A 271 9.83 -1.72 5.65
C GLY A 271 9.29 -0.81 4.54
N LYS A 272 9.17 0.51 4.77
CA LYS A 272 8.74 1.48 3.73
C LYS A 272 9.86 1.73 2.70
N GLY A 273 9.49 2.12 1.48
CA GLY A 273 10.44 2.53 0.43
C GLY A 273 10.81 1.46 -0.61
N GLY A 274 9.91 0.52 -0.91
CA GLY A 274 9.89 -0.15 -2.22
C GLY A 274 10.92 -1.27 -2.50
N GLY A 275 11.66 -1.77 -1.50
CA GLY A 275 12.55 -2.91 -1.71
C GLY A 275 11.78 -4.21 -1.93
N ARG A 276 12.25 -5.07 -2.87
CA ARG A 276 11.68 -6.40 -3.13
C ARG A 276 11.65 -7.28 -1.86
N ASN A 277 12.63 -7.13 -0.96
CA ASN A 277 12.74 -7.89 0.29
C ASN A 277 12.41 -7.04 1.52
N ARG A 278 11.11 -6.76 1.73
CA ARG A 278 10.64 -5.97 2.89
C ARG A 278 11.04 -6.59 4.24
N ALA A 279 11.03 -7.91 4.35
CA ALA A 279 11.42 -8.64 5.56
C ALA A 279 12.90 -8.45 5.90
N GLN A 280 13.79 -8.63 4.92
CA GLN A 280 15.22 -8.38 5.06
C GLN A 280 15.50 -6.94 5.50
N LYS A 281 14.87 -5.96 4.84
CA LYS A 281 15.00 -4.55 5.23
C LYS A 281 14.49 -4.29 6.65
N LYS A 282 13.42 -4.97 7.09
CA LYS A 282 12.90 -4.87 8.46
C LYS A 282 13.89 -5.43 9.49
N ALA A 283 14.76 -6.37 9.11
CA ALA A 283 15.77 -6.96 10.00
C ALA A 283 16.98 -6.04 10.20
N GLU A 284 17.38 -5.29 9.16
CA GLU A 284 18.49 -4.35 9.25
C GLU A 284 18.32 -3.31 10.37
N ARG A 285 19.43 -2.98 11.05
CA ARG A 285 19.51 -1.94 12.09
C ARG A 285 20.27 -0.72 11.61
N TYR A 286 20.02 0.41 12.27
CA TYR A 286 20.84 1.62 12.15
C TYR A 286 21.01 2.26 13.53
N SER A 287 22.18 2.86 13.76
CA SER A 287 22.51 3.42 15.06
C SER A 287 21.86 4.80 15.24
N VAL A 288 21.19 4.99 16.39
CA VAL A 288 20.56 6.26 16.78
C VAL A 288 21.00 6.62 18.19
N PRO A 289 21.62 7.80 18.41
CA PRO A 289 21.94 8.29 19.75
C PRO A 289 20.68 8.49 20.60
N ILE A 290 20.79 8.20 21.89
CA ILE A 290 19.76 8.53 22.88
C ILE A 290 20.38 9.29 24.05
N THR A 291 19.54 9.88 24.90
CA THR A 291 20.00 10.53 26.13
C THR A 291 20.38 9.48 27.18
N VAL A 292 21.29 9.85 28.09
CA VAL A 292 21.65 9.01 29.26
C VAL A 292 20.42 8.70 30.11
N LEU A 293 19.53 9.69 30.28
CA LEU A 293 18.29 9.52 31.04
C LEU A 293 17.38 8.46 30.42
N LEU A 294 17.15 8.51 29.10
CA LEU A 294 16.34 7.50 28.40
C LEU A 294 17.00 6.13 28.47
N ALA A 295 18.32 6.04 28.29
CA ALA A 295 19.05 4.78 28.37
C ALA A 295 18.87 4.11 29.75
N GLY A 296 18.96 4.88 30.84
CA GLY A 296 18.72 4.40 32.19
C GLY A 296 17.31 3.83 32.39
N LYS A 297 16.27 4.52 31.88
CA LYS A 297 14.89 4.03 31.92
C LYS A 297 14.71 2.74 31.12
N LEU A 298 15.27 2.66 29.91
CA LEU A 298 15.19 1.47 29.07
C LEU A 298 15.97 0.28 29.67
N LYS A 299 17.12 0.53 30.29
CA LYS A 299 17.88 -0.48 31.01
C LYS A 299 17.10 -1.04 32.20
N ALA A 300 16.43 -0.18 32.96
CA ALA A 300 15.55 -0.60 34.05
C ALA A 300 14.41 -1.48 33.53
N ALA A 301 13.74 -1.07 32.44
CA ALA A 301 12.71 -1.87 31.80
C ALA A 301 13.24 -3.21 31.27
N ALA A 302 14.49 -3.28 30.80
CA ALA A 302 15.11 -4.50 30.27
C ALA A 302 15.60 -5.49 31.34
N LYS A 303 15.64 -5.09 32.61
CA LYS A 303 16.28 -5.87 33.68
C LYS A 303 15.69 -7.28 33.78
N GLY A 304 16.56 -8.29 33.72
CA GLY A 304 16.19 -9.70 33.87
C GLY A 304 15.52 -10.31 32.64
N ARG A 305 15.41 -9.60 31.52
CA ARG A 305 14.86 -10.13 30.25
C ARG A 305 15.98 -10.56 29.31
N PRO A 306 15.79 -11.62 28.50
CA PRO A 306 16.81 -12.07 27.56
C PRO A 306 17.00 -11.08 26.41
N ASP A 307 18.17 -11.11 25.80
CA ASP A 307 18.60 -10.25 24.67
C ASP A 307 17.59 -10.19 23.51
N SER A 308 16.95 -11.33 23.21
CA SER A 308 15.97 -11.45 22.12
C SER A 308 14.57 -10.92 22.46
N ALA A 309 14.30 -10.59 23.72
CA ALA A 309 12.99 -10.09 24.16
C ALA A 309 12.71 -8.67 23.63
N PRO A 310 11.44 -8.31 23.36
CA PRO A 310 11.09 -6.94 22.98
C PRO A 310 11.49 -5.94 24.06
N LEU A 311 12.19 -4.86 23.70
CA LEU A 311 12.62 -3.83 24.66
C LEU A 311 11.44 -3.04 25.21
N LEU A 312 10.48 -2.70 24.35
CA LEU A 312 9.28 -1.94 24.68
C LEU A 312 8.07 -2.87 24.69
N LEU A 313 7.41 -2.98 25.83
CA LEU A 313 6.19 -3.78 26.01
C LEU A 313 5.03 -2.87 26.40
N GLN A 314 3.82 -3.41 26.43
CA GLN A 314 2.66 -2.79 27.06
C GLN A 314 2.64 -3.15 28.55
N THR A 315 1.78 -2.49 29.33
CA THR A 315 1.60 -2.72 30.77
C THR A 315 1.27 -4.18 31.11
N ASP A 316 0.56 -4.86 30.21
CA ASP A 316 0.20 -6.29 30.32
C ASP A 316 1.32 -7.23 29.84
N VAL A 317 2.53 -6.71 29.62
CA VAL A 317 3.73 -7.44 29.16
C VAL A 317 3.59 -7.94 27.71
N THR A 318 2.53 -7.56 26.99
CA THR A 318 2.37 -7.95 25.58
C THR A 318 3.14 -7.02 24.64
N PRO A 319 3.59 -7.51 23.47
CA PRO A 319 4.17 -6.65 22.45
C PRO A 319 3.13 -5.69 21.85
N TRP A 320 3.56 -4.48 21.49
CA TRP A 320 2.72 -3.48 20.82
C TRP A 320 2.26 -3.87 19.39
N GLY A 321 2.86 -4.90 18.79
CA GLY A 321 2.53 -5.38 17.44
C GLY A 321 3.06 -4.50 16.28
N ASP A 322 2.76 -4.91 15.05
CA ASP A 322 3.27 -4.26 13.81
C ASP A 322 2.56 -2.94 13.48
N ASN A 323 1.38 -2.69 14.05
CA ASN A 323 0.60 -1.46 13.90
C ASN A 323 0.22 -0.89 15.29
N PRO A 324 1.20 -0.41 16.06
CA PRO A 324 0.99 -0.04 17.46
C PRO A 324 0.03 1.14 17.65
N GLY A 325 -0.22 1.92 16.58
CA GLY A 325 -1.19 3.00 16.59
C GLY A 325 -2.62 2.57 16.91
N LEU A 326 -2.99 1.32 16.61
CA LEU A 326 -4.30 0.81 16.99
C LEU A 326 -4.44 0.69 18.52
N SER A 327 -3.36 0.34 19.22
CA SER A 327 -3.36 0.21 20.68
C SER A 327 -3.34 1.58 21.36
N TYR A 328 -2.41 2.47 20.99
CA TYR A 328 -2.22 3.73 21.73
C TYR A 328 -3.08 4.92 21.27
N HIS A 329 -3.87 4.83 20.20
CA HIS A 329 -4.54 6.02 19.64
C HIS A 329 -5.38 6.80 20.66
N ARG A 330 -6.06 6.10 21.58
CA ARG A 330 -6.86 6.72 22.65
C ARG A 330 -5.96 7.44 23.66
N GLN A 331 -4.86 6.80 24.09
CA GLN A 331 -3.89 7.40 25.01
C GLN A 331 -3.26 8.65 24.41
N VAL A 332 -2.87 8.60 23.13
CA VAL A 332 -2.39 9.78 22.39
C VAL A 332 -3.42 10.89 22.36
N GLY A 333 -4.69 10.57 22.08
CA GLY A 333 -5.77 11.56 22.11
C GLY A 333 -5.93 12.23 23.48
N ASN A 334 -5.77 11.47 24.56
CA ASN A 334 -5.81 12.00 25.93
C ASN A 334 -4.59 12.88 26.25
N VAL A 335 -3.38 12.46 25.87
CA VAL A 335 -2.16 13.28 26.02
C VAL A 335 -2.31 14.61 25.28
N VAL A 336 -2.72 14.56 24.02
CA VAL A 336 -2.86 15.75 23.17
C VAL A 336 -3.86 16.74 23.76
N ARG A 337 -5.00 16.25 24.25
CA ARG A 337 -5.96 17.09 24.98
C ARG A 337 -5.37 17.68 26.26
N ALA A 338 -4.66 16.89 27.05
CA ALA A 338 -4.07 17.33 28.31
C ALA A 338 -3.04 18.45 28.13
N ILE A 339 -2.35 18.51 26.98
CA ILE A 339 -1.37 19.57 26.67
C ILE A 339 -1.98 20.76 25.90
N GLY A 340 -3.31 20.81 25.77
CA GLY A 340 -4.05 21.90 25.15
C GLY A 340 -3.97 21.93 23.62
N LEU A 341 -3.82 20.77 22.98
CA LEU A 341 -3.74 20.65 21.52
C LEU A 341 -4.93 19.82 20.97
N ASP A 342 -5.15 19.88 19.65
CA ASP A 342 -6.25 19.18 19.00
C ASP A 342 -5.85 17.73 18.60
N PRO A 343 -6.51 16.68 19.15
CA PRO A 343 -6.26 15.28 18.79
C PRO A 343 -6.68 14.91 17.36
N ALA A 344 -7.43 15.75 16.65
CA ALA A 344 -7.71 15.57 15.23
C ALA A 344 -6.52 15.94 14.33
N GLU A 345 -5.66 16.84 14.81
CA GLU A 345 -4.48 17.34 14.07
C GLU A 345 -3.18 16.71 14.57
N VAL A 346 -3.01 16.58 15.88
CA VAL A 346 -1.77 16.09 16.50
C VAL A 346 -1.84 14.59 16.75
N THR A 347 -0.90 13.87 16.16
CA THR A 347 -0.72 12.42 16.36
C THR A 347 0.67 12.13 16.90
N MET A 348 0.93 10.86 17.27
CA MET A 348 2.27 10.39 17.65
C MET A 348 3.34 10.72 16.59
N TYR A 349 2.96 10.87 15.31
CA TYR A 349 3.89 11.24 14.24
C TYR A 349 4.45 12.66 14.36
N ALA A 350 3.77 13.56 15.10
CA ALA A 350 4.25 14.91 15.35
C ALA A 350 5.62 14.91 16.03
N LEU A 351 5.91 13.93 16.92
CA LEU A 351 7.22 13.79 17.57
C LEU A 351 8.36 13.60 16.55
N ARG A 352 8.11 12.78 15.53
CA ARG A 352 9.06 12.56 14.43
C ARG A 352 9.25 13.80 13.58
N HIS A 353 8.15 14.47 13.20
CA HIS A 353 8.24 15.69 12.41
C HIS A 353 9.00 16.79 13.16
N SER A 354 8.73 16.93 14.46
CA SER A 354 9.39 17.88 15.35
C SER A 354 10.88 17.57 15.51
N SER A 355 11.26 16.30 15.66
CA SER A 355 12.68 15.90 15.73
C SER A 355 13.45 16.24 14.46
N ILE A 356 12.88 15.98 13.27
CA ILE A 356 13.50 16.35 11.98
C ILE A 356 13.70 17.86 11.90
N VAL A 357 12.66 18.64 12.18
CA VAL A 357 12.73 20.11 12.09
C VAL A 357 13.70 20.68 13.12
N ARG A 358 13.66 20.22 14.37
CA ARG A 358 14.63 20.62 15.41
C ARG A 358 16.06 20.41 14.95
N MET A 359 16.39 19.25 14.40
CA MET A 359 17.75 18.97 13.91
C MET A 359 18.16 19.86 12.75
N LEU A 360 17.24 20.17 11.83
CA LEU A 360 17.51 21.08 10.71
C LEU A 360 17.76 22.51 11.20
N LEU A 361 16.95 23.01 12.14
CA LEU A 361 17.12 24.33 12.74
C LEU A 361 18.43 24.45 13.54
N GLN A 362 18.93 23.34 14.07
CA GLN A 362 20.23 23.25 14.74
C GLN A 362 21.41 22.98 13.78
N ASN A 363 21.22 23.18 12.48
CA ASN A 363 22.25 23.01 11.44
C ASN A 363 22.87 21.61 11.37
N VAL A 364 22.15 20.57 11.80
CA VAL A 364 22.63 19.20 11.62
C VAL A 364 22.59 18.87 10.12
N PRO A 365 23.70 18.37 9.52
CA PRO A 365 23.76 18.09 8.09
C PRO A 365 22.59 17.22 7.62
N ILE A 366 21.90 17.63 6.55
CA ILE A 366 20.67 16.98 6.07
C ILE A 366 20.86 15.47 5.82
N ARG A 367 22.06 15.06 5.36
CA ARG A 367 22.40 13.65 5.15
C ARG A 367 22.42 12.84 6.46
N LEU A 368 22.85 13.46 7.56
CA LEU A 368 22.85 12.88 8.90
C LEU A 368 21.43 12.82 9.46
N VAL A 369 20.64 13.89 9.30
CA VAL A 369 19.20 13.90 9.67
C VAL A 369 18.45 12.77 8.93
N ALA A 370 18.69 12.61 7.63
CA ALA A 370 18.11 11.54 6.82
C ALA A 370 18.49 10.14 7.34
N SER A 371 19.76 9.95 7.71
CA SER A 371 20.27 8.69 8.27
C SER A 371 19.60 8.37 9.61
N LEU A 372 19.59 9.32 10.54
CA LEU A 372 19.05 9.17 11.90
C LEU A 372 17.53 8.98 11.92
N HIS A 373 16.82 9.41 10.87
CA HIS A 373 15.38 9.21 10.75
C HIS A 373 15.01 8.04 9.82
N ASN A 374 15.97 7.32 9.23
CA ASN A 374 15.71 6.26 8.25
C ASN A 374 14.75 6.75 7.15
N THR A 375 15.17 7.80 6.45
CA THR A 375 14.48 8.46 5.33
C THR A 375 15.51 8.91 4.29
N SER A 376 15.09 9.41 3.13
CA SER A 376 16.00 10.00 2.12
C SER A 376 16.07 11.52 2.23
N VAL A 377 17.15 12.10 1.69
CA VAL A 377 17.32 13.56 1.56
C VAL A 377 16.18 14.15 0.74
N ASN A 378 15.87 13.58 -0.43
CA ASN A 378 14.75 14.01 -1.26
C ASN A 378 13.42 14.03 -0.50
N MET A 379 13.24 13.12 0.47
CA MET A 379 12.04 13.12 1.32
C MET A 379 12.03 14.26 2.32
N ILE A 380 13.19 14.58 2.89
CA ILE A 380 13.31 15.73 3.78
C ILE A 380 13.05 17.02 3.02
N GLU A 381 13.71 17.21 1.88
CA GLU A 381 13.53 18.39 1.02
C GLU A 381 12.06 18.56 0.63
N ARG A 382 11.43 17.51 0.06
CA ARG A 382 10.03 17.59 -0.36
C ARG A 382 9.07 17.96 0.77
N THR A 383 9.40 17.61 2.01
CA THR A 383 8.45 17.64 3.14
C THR A 383 8.70 18.79 4.12
N TYR A 384 9.95 19.23 4.26
CA TYR A 384 10.37 20.18 5.29
C TYR A 384 11.19 21.36 4.76
N SER A 385 11.39 21.51 3.43
CA SER A 385 12.19 22.62 2.86
C SER A 385 11.74 24.00 3.32
N LYS A 386 10.44 24.21 3.59
CA LYS A 386 9.94 25.49 4.12
C LYS A 386 10.66 25.91 5.41
N PHE A 387 10.93 24.97 6.31
CA PHE A 387 11.64 25.24 7.57
C PHE A 387 13.15 25.43 7.38
N ILE A 388 13.72 24.97 6.26
CA ILE A 388 15.13 25.21 5.91
C ILE A 388 15.29 26.63 5.37
N THR A 389 14.39 27.04 4.48
CA THR A 389 14.45 28.34 3.80
C THR A 389 14.11 29.51 4.74
N GLU A 390 13.11 29.37 5.61
CA GLU A 390 12.71 30.42 6.57
C GLU A 390 13.78 30.75 7.63
N HIS A 391 14.69 29.81 7.93
CA HIS A 391 15.80 30.00 8.89
C HIS A 391 17.17 30.23 8.23
N GLY A 392 17.20 30.33 6.89
CA GLY A 392 18.43 30.36 6.11
C GLY A 392 19.19 31.70 6.16
N ASP A 393 18.55 32.80 6.57
CA ASP A 393 19.15 34.14 6.46
C ASP A 393 20.39 34.29 7.36
N GLU A 394 20.30 33.96 8.66
CA GLU A 394 21.44 34.05 9.58
C GLU A 394 22.61 33.16 9.15
N ILE A 395 22.31 31.97 8.63
CA ILE A 395 23.32 31.02 8.14
C ILE A 395 23.98 31.59 6.87
N SER A 396 23.17 32.08 5.95
CA SER A 396 23.64 32.66 4.67
C SER A 396 24.48 33.90 4.93
N ARG A 397 24.10 34.73 5.91
CA ARG A 397 24.87 35.91 6.33
C ARG A 397 26.25 35.57 6.86
N ARG A 398 26.39 34.52 7.67
CA ARG A 398 27.71 34.06 8.16
C ARG A 398 28.62 33.56 7.03
N ALA A 399 28.04 33.10 5.92
CA ALA A 399 28.78 32.63 4.75
C ALA A 399 29.12 33.75 3.75
N LEU A 400 28.64 34.99 3.96
CA LEU A 400 29.00 36.11 3.10
C LEU A 400 30.48 36.43 3.23
N LEU A 401 31.13 36.64 2.08
CA LEU A 401 32.49 37.15 2.01
C LEU A 401 32.55 38.50 2.74
N GLN A 402 33.33 38.57 3.82
CA GLN A 402 33.61 39.83 4.49
C GLN A 402 34.71 40.55 3.71
N HIS A 403 34.48 41.81 3.36
CA HIS A 403 35.45 42.62 2.61
C HIS A 403 36.64 43.05 3.45
N ASP A 404 36.48 43.10 4.78
CA ASP A 404 37.56 43.37 5.72
C ASP A 404 38.02 42.07 6.40
N PRO A 405 39.34 41.89 6.65
CA PRO A 405 39.82 40.75 7.41
C PRO A 405 39.26 40.80 8.84
N LEU A 406 38.70 39.68 9.30
CA LEU A 406 38.21 39.53 10.68
C LEU A 406 39.37 39.86 11.65
N ILE A 407 39.28 41.00 12.33
CA ILE A 407 40.24 41.37 13.36
C ILE A 407 40.14 40.30 14.46
N GLY A 408 41.19 39.50 14.56
CA GLY A 408 41.22 38.25 15.31
C GLY A 408 40.87 38.42 16.79
N GLY A 409 39.90 37.63 17.25
CA GLY A 409 39.73 37.33 18.66
C GLY A 409 40.85 36.42 19.15
N ASN A 410 41.54 36.87 20.20
CA ASN A 410 42.38 36.13 21.15
C ASN A 410 43.74 35.59 20.66
N ILE A 411 44.79 36.43 20.79
CA ILE A 411 46.13 35.97 21.15
C ILE A 411 46.33 36.29 22.64
N VAL A 412 46.26 35.27 23.50
CA VAL A 412 46.75 35.37 24.88
C VAL A 412 48.25 35.12 24.83
N ARG A 413 49.04 36.14 25.15
CA ARG A 413 50.49 36.01 25.37
C ARG A 413 50.70 35.40 26.75
N ILE A 414 51.28 34.21 26.82
CA ILE A 414 51.82 33.65 28.06
C ILE A 414 53.33 33.90 28.04
N ASP A 415 53.78 34.92 28.77
CA ASP A 415 55.17 35.06 29.22
C ASP A 415 55.06 35.03 30.77
N GLY A 416 55.45 33.98 31.48
CA GLY A 416 56.78 33.39 31.47
C GLY A 416 57.60 34.00 32.60
N LEU A 417 57.30 33.59 33.85
CA LEU A 417 58.06 33.94 35.05
C LEU A 417 59.54 33.57 34.87
N THR A 418 60.44 34.56 34.95
CA THR A 418 61.78 34.32 35.48
C THR A 418 62.29 35.60 36.16
N GLN A 419 62.41 35.52 37.49
CA GLN A 419 63.17 36.44 38.31
C GLN A 419 64.67 36.31 37.98
N TYR A 420 65.44 37.40 38.02
CA TYR A 420 66.38 37.73 39.12
C TYR A 420 66.99 39.14 38.87
N PRO A 421 67.47 39.84 39.92
CA PRO A 421 67.57 41.29 39.99
C PRO A 421 68.92 41.83 39.49
N ALA A 422 68.92 43.14 39.20
CA ALA A 422 70.13 43.89 38.93
C ALA A 422 70.79 44.37 40.24
N SER A 423 72.11 44.16 40.31
CA SER A 423 73.13 44.80 41.18
C SER A 423 73.02 44.59 42.68
#